data_AF-A0AAW6XL26-F1
#
_entry.id   AF-A0AAW6XL26-F1
#
_cell.length_a   1.000
_cell.length_b   1.000
_cell.length_c   1.000
_cell.angle_alpha   90.00
_cell.angle_beta   90.00
_cell.angle_gamma   90.00
#
_symmetry.space_group_name_H-M   'P 1'
#
loop_
_entity.id
_entity.type
_entity.pdbx_description
1 polymer ?
#
loop_
_entity_poly.entity_id
_entity_poly.type
_entity_poly.pdbx_seq_one_letter_code
_entity_poly.pdbx_strand_id
1 'polypeptide(L)'
;MKVYLIPQFVILNEDSNNAVIQNKNGISQLTDKGIIDFFNKLDQLHKNKVTEKFIENFFGSVQYESVVNFLLTSQLIEREKNIDSKYKRSVVFINSSKIYETVKKFV
;
A
#
# COMPACT_ATOMS: atom_id res chain seq x y z
N MET A 1 -15.14 -5.60 5.41
CA MET A 1 -13.83 -6.29 5.46
C MET A 1 -12.76 -5.28 5.08
N LYS A 2 -11.75 -5.02 5.93
CA LYS A 2 -10.71 -4.04 5.59
C LYS A 2 -9.78 -4.63 4.52
N VAL A 3 -9.30 -3.76 3.65
CA VAL A 3 -8.35 -4.08 2.57
C VAL A 3 -7.14 -3.16 2.74
N TYR A 4 -5.97 -3.75 2.55
CA TYR A 4 -4.69 -3.08 2.64
C TYR A 4 -4.01 -3.12 1.27
N LEU A 5 -3.46 -1.98 0.87
CA LEU A 5 -2.62 -1.85 -0.30
C LEU A 5 -1.19 -2.18 0.10
N ILE A 6 -0.51 -2.96 -0.73
CA ILE A 6 0.92 -3.21 -0.62
C ILE A 6 1.59 -2.28 -1.66
N PRO A 7 2.31 -1.22 -1.24
CA PRO A 7 3.13 -0.44 -2.16
C PRO A 7 4.07 -1.36 -2.93
N GLN A 8 4.36 -1.06 -4.21
CA GLN A 8 5.40 -1.79 -4.92
C GLN A 8 6.70 -1.74 -4.13
N PHE A 9 7.33 -2.90 -3.98
CA PHE A 9 8.52 -3.07 -3.17
C PHE A 9 9.53 -3.98 -3.87
N VAL A 10 10.78 -3.86 -3.45
CA VAL A 10 11.86 -4.82 -3.70
C VAL A 10 12.30 -5.35 -2.35
N ILE A 11 12.46 -6.67 -2.22
CA ILE A 11 12.99 -7.31 -1.02
C ILE A 11 14.32 -8.01 -1.35
N LEU A 12 15.33 -7.77 -0.51
CA LEU A 12 16.63 -8.41 -0.56
C LEU A 12 16.82 -9.19 0.73
N ASN A 13 16.82 -10.52 0.62
CA ASN A 13 17.02 -11.41 1.77
C ASN A 13 18.53 -11.66 1.95
N GLU A 14 19.08 -11.28 3.10
CA GLU A 14 20.45 -11.64 3.49
C GLU A 14 20.46 -13.05 4.12
N ASP A 15 19.50 -13.31 5.02
CA ASP A 15 19.24 -14.63 5.59
C ASP A 15 17.75 -14.78 5.97
N SER A 16 17.38 -15.84 6.70
CA SER A 16 15.98 -16.10 7.08
C SER A 16 15.40 -15.11 8.10
N ASN A 17 16.26 -14.35 8.77
CA ASN A 17 15.91 -13.43 9.84
C ASN A 17 16.30 -11.98 9.50
N ASN A 18 17.01 -11.74 8.41
CA ASN A 18 17.44 -10.41 7.98
C ASN A 18 17.08 -10.19 6.51
N ALA A 19 16.25 -9.17 6.27
CA ALA A 19 15.97 -8.70 4.93
C ALA A 19 15.90 -7.17 4.89
N VAL A 20 16.16 -6.61 3.72
CA VAL A 20 15.94 -5.19 3.44
C VAL A 20 14.81 -5.07 2.44
N ILE A 21 13.81 -4.26 2.77
CA ILE A 21 12.70 -3.93 1.87
C ILE A 21 12.78 -2.46 1.50
N GLN A 22 12.70 -2.18 0.20
CA GLN A 22 12.60 -0.83 -0.34
C GLN A 22 11.24 -0.66 -1.01
N ASN A 23 10.52 0.38 -0.67
CA ASN A 23 9.29 0.80 -1.34
C ASN A 23 9.32 2.32 -1.60
N LYS A 24 8.22 2.88 -2.11
CA LYS A 24 8.13 4.34 -2.38
C LYS A 24 8.31 5.22 -1.13
N ASN A 25 8.12 4.66 0.06
CA ASN A 25 8.16 5.37 1.34
C ASN A 25 9.55 5.31 2.00
N GLY A 26 10.48 4.49 1.47
CA GLY A 26 11.85 4.42 1.94
C GLY A 26 12.42 3.00 1.96
N ILE A 27 13.48 2.84 2.75
CA ILE A 27 14.18 1.57 2.98
C ILE A 27 13.93 1.16 4.43
N SER A 28 13.53 -0.09 4.66
CA SER A 28 13.32 -0.66 5.98
C SER A 28 14.10 -1.96 6.13
N GLN A 29 14.76 -2.14 7.28
CA GLN A 29 15.34 -3.41 7.67
C GLN A 29 14.28 -4.24 8.40
N LEU A 30 14.11 -5.49 7.98
CA LEU A 30 13.24 -6.48 8.59
C LEU A 30 14.09 -7.48 9.35
N THR A 31 13.80 -7.67 10.63
CA THR A 31 14.51 -8.59 11.53
C THR A 31 13.62 -9.71 12.09
N ASP A 32 12.33 -9.69 11.73
CA ASP A 32 11.36 -10.71 12.14
C ASP A 32 11.09 -11.66 10.98
N LYS A 33 11.35 -12.96 11.20
CA LYS A 33 11.17 -14.00 10.20
C LYS A 33 9.74 -14.08 9.66
N GLY A 34 8.73 -13.91 10.52
CA GLY A 34 7.33 -13.96 10.09
C GLY A 34 6.97 -12.82 9.14
N ILE A 35 7.47 -11.62 9.41
CA ILE A 35 7.29 -10.47 8.51
C ILE A 35 8.05 -10.68 7.18
N ILE A 36 9.27 -11.21 7.24
CA ILE A 36 10.07 -11.53 6.03
C ILE A 36 9.33 -12.57 5.17
N ASP A 37 8.90 -13.67 5.78
CA ASP A 37 8.15 -14.74 5.11
C ASP A 37 6.86 -14.21 4.48
N PHE A 38 6.19 -13.27 5.14
CA PHE A 38 5.00 -12.61 4.61
C PHE A 38 5.31 -11.82 3.33
N PHE A 39 6.35 -10.97 3.31
CA PHE A 39 6.71 -10.20 2.12
C PHE A 39 7.22 -11.10 0.98
N ASN A 40 7.98 -12.14 1.28
CA ASN A 40 8.36 -13.16 0.30
C ASN A 40 7.12 -13.85 -0.29
N LYS A 41 6.10 -14.14 0.53
CA LYS A 41 4.84 -14.71 0.04
C LYS A 41 4.06 -13.74 -0.85
N LEU A 42 4.06 -12.44 -0.51
CA LEU A 42 3.41 -11.42 -1.33
C LEU A 42 4.08 -11.27 -2.70
N ASP A 43 5.42 -11.28 -2.73
CA ASP A 43 6.21 -11.19 -3.96
C ASP A 43 5.95 -12.39 -4.87
N GLN A 44 6.01 -13.61 -4.32
CA GLN A 44 5.68 -14.85 -5.04
C GLN A 44 4.27 -14.86 -5.64
N LEU A 45 3.30 -14.26 -4.94
CA LEU A 45 1.91 -14.18 -5.40
C LEU A 45 1.63 -12.96 -6.27
N HIS A 46 2.62 -12.09 -6.50
CA HIS A 46 2.49 -10.80 -7.16
C HIS A 46 1.29 -9.98 -6.63
N LYS A 47 1.06 -10.02 -5.32
CA LYS A 47 -0.07 -9.34 -4.67
C LYS A 47 0.28 -7.92 -4.30
N ASN A 48 -0.45 -6.96 -4.87
CA ASN A 48 -0.41 -5.55 -4.48
C ASN A 48 -1.56 -5.15 -3.52
N LYS A 49 -2.45 -6.09 -3.18
CA LYS A 49 -3.56 -5.90 -2.24
C LYS A 49 -3.82 -7.15 -1.44
N VAL A 50 -4.14 -6.97 -0.16
CA VAL A 50 -4.52 -8.06 0.76
C VAL A 50 -5.70 -7.66 1.62
N THR A 51 -6.48 -8.65 2.03
CA THR A 51 -7.59 -8.46 2.96
C THR A 51 -7.09 -8.63 4.40
N GLU A 52 -7.79 -8.05 5.36
CA GLU A 52 -7.54 -8.28 6.79
C GLU A 52 -7.49 -9.78 7.13
N LYS A 53 -8.43 -10.55 6.57
CA LYS A 53 -8.49 -12.01 6.73
C LYS A 53 -7.26 -12.73 6.15
N PHE A 54 -6.66 -12.21 5.08
CA PHE A 54 -5.42 -12.79 4.53
C PHE A 54 -4.26 -12.65 5.52
N ILE A 55 -4.13 -11.47 6.14
CA ILE A 55 -3.11 -11.20 7.15
C ILE A 55 -3.38 -12.06 8.40
N GLU A 56 -4.63 -12.12 8.84
CA GLU A 56 -5.04 -12.95 9.99
C GLU A 56 -4.76 -14.44 9.76
N ASN A 57 -5.08 -14.97 8.58
CA ASN A 57 -4.79 -16.36 8.24
C ASN A 57 -3.28 -16.67 8.21
N PHE A 58 -2.44 -15.67 7.91
CA PHE A 58 -0.99 -15.84 7.82
C PHE A 58 -0.32 -15.79 9.20
N PHE A 59 -0.67 -14.79 10.02
CA PHE A 59 -0.04 -14.54 11.33
C PHE A 59 -0.80 -15.15 12.52
N GLY A 60 -2.03 -15.61 12.30
CA GLY A 60 -2.94 -16.08 13.32
C GLY A 60 -3.71 -14.96 14.02
N SER A 61 -4.91 -15.30 14.50
CA SER A 61 -5.87 -14.36 15.11
C SER A 61 -5.38 -13.69 16.40
N VAL A 62 -4.35 -14.22 17.07
CA VAL A 62 -3.80 -13.61 18.29
C VAL A 62 -2.89 -12.42 17.98
N GLN A 63 -2.13 -12.49 16.88
CA GLN A 63 -1.06 -11.53 16.59
C GLN A 63 -1.41 -10.54 15.48
N TYR A 64 -2.47 -10.80 14.70
CA TYR A 64 -2.77 -10.04 13.49
C TYR A 64 -2.91 -8.53 13.73
N GLU A 65 -3.54 -8.09 14.83
CA GLU A 65 -3.72 -6.66 15.11
C GLU A 65 -2.40 -5.93 15.31
N SER A 66 -1.48 -6.53 16.08
CA SER A 66 -0.17 -5.97 16.35
C SER A 66 0.66 -5.91 15.05
N VAL A 67 0.62 -6.97 14.25
CA VAL A 67 1.29 -7.02 12.94
C VAL A 67 0.75 -5.94 11.99
N VAL A 68 -0.58 -5.81 11.87
CA VAL A 68 -1.20 -4.78 11.03
C VAL A 68 -0.77 -3.38 11.48
N ASN A 69 -0.75 -3.12 12.78
CA ASN A 69 -0.33 -1.82 13.31
C ASN A 69 1.15 -1.53 13.02
N PHE A 70 2.01 -2.53 13.16
CA PHE A 70 3.43 -2.43 12.79
C PHE A 70 3.59 -2.11 11.30
N LEU A 71 2.94 -2.87 10.42
CA LEU A 71 3.04 -2.71 8.96
C LEU A 71 2.53 -1.33 8.50
N LEU A 72 1.48 -0.80 9.14
CA LEU A 72 0.98 0.54 8.85
C LEU A 72 1.92 1.63 9.34
N THR A 73 2.44 1.49 10.57
CA THR A 73 3.33 2.50 11.19
C THR A 73 4.66 2.57 10.46
N SER A 74 5.18 1.43 10.01
CA SER A 74 6.39 1.32 9.19
C SER A 74 6.16 1.67 7.71
N GLN A 75 4.93 2.03 7.31
CA GLN A 75 4.56 2.39 5.93
C GLN A 75 4.89 1.28 4.91
N LEU A 76 4.89 0.03 5.36
CA LEU A 76 5.06 -1.16 4.54
C LEU A 76 3.74 -1.60 3.89
N ILE A 77 2.60 -1.22 4.48
CA ILE A 77 1.27 -1.33 3.88
C ILE A 77 0.49 -0.01 4.07
N GLU A 78 -0.56 0.18 3.28
CA GLU A 78 -1.46 1.32 3.39
C GLU A 78 -2.91 0.84 3.56
N ARG A 79 -3.73 1.58 4.31
CA ARG A 79 -5.19 1.33 4.30
C ARG A 79 -5.74 1.76 2.95
N GLU A 80 -6.53 0.89 2.32
CA GLU A 80 -7.30 1.29 1.15
C GLU A 80 -8.28 2.40 1.58
N LYS A 81 -8.00 3.63 1.14
CA LYS A 81 -8.94 4.74 1.31
C LYS A 81 -10.02 4.57 0.27
N ASN A 82 -11.21 4.17 0.70
CA ASN A 82 -12.43 4.44 -0.07
C ASN A 82 -12.64 5.95 -0.05
N ILE A 83 -12.04 6.64 -1.02
CA ILE A 83 -12.35 8.03 -1.26
C ILE A 83 -13.71 8.04 -1.96
N ASP A 84 -14.77 7.95 -1.17
CA ASP A 84 -16.10 8.31 -1.63
C ASP A 84 -16.12 9.85 -1.68
N SER A 85 -15.50 10.40 -2.74
CA SER A 85 -15.44 11.84 -2.92
C SER A 85 -16.85 12.34 -3.22
N LYS A 86 -17.47 13.01 -2.24
CA LYS A 86 -18.68 13.81 -2.48
C LYS A 86 -18.44 14.86 -3.57
N TYR A 87 -17.19 15.24 -3.82
CA TYR A 87 -16.79 16.20 -4.84
C TYR A 87 -16.40 15.47 -6.12
N LYS A 88 -17.36 15.39 -7.05
CA LYS A 88 -17.17 14.77 -8.38
C LYS A 88 -16.60 15.72 -9.42
N ARG A 89 -16.52 17.02 -9.12
CA ARG A 89 -16.12 18.05 -10.08
C ARG A 89 -15.28 19.14 -9.41
N SER A 90 -14.14 19.44 -10.03
CA SER A 90 -13.41 20.68 -9.81
C SER A 90 -13.75 21.64 -10.95
N VAL A 91 -14.12 22.89 -10.65
CA VAL A 91 -14.33 23.93 -11.66
C VAL A 91 -13.07 24.78 -11.69
N VAL A 92 -12.36 24.74 -12.82
CA VAL A 92 -11.17 25.56 -13.02
C VAL A 92 -11.61 26.89 -13.63
N PHE A 93 -11.42 27.98 -12.89
CA PHE A 93 -11.62 29.33 -13.41
C PHE A 93 -10.34 29.78 -14.13
N ILE A 94 -10.46 30.03 -15.43
CA ILE A 94 -9.32 30.39 -16.27
C ILE A 94 -9.60 31.77 -16.87
N ASN A 95 -8.76 32.75 -16.55
CA ASN A 95 -8.82 34.10 -17.14
C ASN A 95 -8.06 34.14 -18.49
N SER A 96 -8.35 33.18 -19.36
CA SER A 96 -7.79 33.07 -20.70
C SER A 96 -8.74 32.29 -21.59
N SER A 97 -9.34 32.99 -22.56
CA SER A 97 -10.30 32.43 -23.51
C SER A 97 -9.72 31.27 -24.32
N LYS A 98 -8.43 31.33 -24.67
CA LYS A 98 -7.74 30.31 -25.47
C LYS A 98 -7.62 28.97 -24.73
N ILE A 99 -7.33 29.02 -23.43
CA ILE A 99 -7.20 27.81 -22.61
C ILE A 99 -8.59 27.22 -22.33
N TYR A 100 -9.60 28.07 -22.07
CA TYR A 100 -10.98 27.62 -21.88
C TYR A 100 -11.51 26.84 -23.09
N GLU A 101 -11.34 27.36 -24.31
CA GLU A 101 -11.75 26.67 -25.55
C GLU A 101 -11.00 25.35 -25.77
N THR A 102 -9.74 25.27 -25.32
CA THR A 102 -8.95 24.03 -25.42
C THR A 102 -9.49 22.96 -24.46
N VAL A 103 -9.80 23.33 -23.22
CA VAL A 103 -10.29 22.40 -22.18
C VAL A 103 -11.73 21.96 -22.44
N LYS A 104 -12.58 22.84 -22.99
CA LYS A 104 -13.99 22.55 -23.33
C LYS A 104 -14.18 21.35 -24.26
N LYS A 105 -13.20 21.03 -25.11
CA LYS A 105 -13.27 19.88 -26.04
C LYS A 105 -13.11 18.52 -25.35
N PHE A 106 -12.63 18.49 -24.12
CA PHE A 106 -12.30 17.26 -23.38
C PHE A 106 -13.20 17.01 -22.16
N VAL A 107 -14.25 17.83 -21.98
CA VAL A 107 -15.25 17.72 -20.89
C VAL A 107 -16.60 17.28 -21.46
#